data_AF-A0A0Q8J7Q9-F1
#
_entry.id   AF-A0A0Q8J7Q9-F1
#
_cell.length_a   1.000
_cell.length_b   1.000
_cell.length_c   1.000
_cell.angle_alpha   90.00
_cell.angle_beta   90.00
_cell.angle_gamma   90.00
#
_symmetry.space_group_name_H-M   'P 1'
#
loop_
_entity.id
_entity.type
_entity.pdbx_description
1 polymer ?
#
loop_
_entity_poly.entity_id
_entity_poly.type
_entity_poly.pdbx_seq_one_letter_code
_entity_poly.pdbx_strand_id
1 'polypeptide(L)'
;MNPHLLRVGLIATGLLSAALAFAAPAHAADEFGSDWDDPRTADPAVARPDTRSCTVEILDTAFADFDWHPGTIAPPAACPGPWSKVVLEMDGQVKGVQYDRLGYLQIAGMTVLSTSTPEPSRDGIGWRVEKDISAYASLLKSPQAVRMYLGNVVNETYTGVIYIQARVVFYNADRRHPALDSADVVAPLANERRDGADLIGDYTLPANATRWLGEVYATGSGGGCEEFWYFTAPPEANYSCPAQHGPYREVQVLIDGRVAGIAMPYPHIYTGGWSNPFLWYVIPAPRAFNIEPIRYDLTPFIGLVNDGRAHEVRFRVANLPDGASGWTLQPNLQAWTDARRGATGGRLLSYELTPLAAKSVYTALPDGTFKLDTRGGHRLRASGYVDTSKGREFTSIDRIVGNDNLHTWGAEENPDGVKGEWNDTQTTTRVGRGLPTVAVQSQRFGLDGSISVVPSGNYQRIVTTMKIFDEANALQTPGLGQPLVAQATRNSFEGEAGWNYGVPRPERHATGHSTQRHRSVGTQGCYDHEIAQENGFIQLDRYRCGGPR
;
A
#
# COMPACT_ATOMS: atom_id res chain seq x y z
N MET A 1 50.21 -6.22 -78.62
CA MET A 1 51.60 -5.79 -78.35
C MET A 1 51.51 -4.38 -77.76
N ASN A 2 51.87 -4.03 -76.53
CA ASN A 2 52.50 -4.65 -75.36
C ASN A 2 52.01 -3.85 -74.10
N PRO A 3 52.42 -4.09 -72.84
CA PRO A 3 51.59 -4.66 -71.77
C PRO A 3 51.45 -3.76 -70.52
N HIS A 4 50.45 -3.94 -69.63
CA HIS A 4 50.55 -3.41 -68.25
C HIS A 4 49.83 -4.29 -67.19
N LEU A 5 50.68 -5.08 -66.51
CA LEU A 5 50.75 -5.41 -65.08
C LEU A 5 49.55 -5.16 -64.15
N LEU A 6 49.09 -6.27 -63.56
CA LEU A 6 48.34 -6.34 -62.31
C LEU A 6 49.10 -5.72 -61.13
N ARG A 7 48.39 -4.95 -60.29
CA ARG A 7 48.76 -4.72 -58.88
C ARG A 7 47.57 -5.08 -58.00
N VAL A 8 47.83 -6.01 -57.08
CA VAL A 8 46.95 -6.46 -56.00
C VAL A 8 46.84 -5.35 -54.96
N GLY A 9 45.61 -4.93 -54.64
CA GLY A 9 45.31 -4.02 -53.54
C GLY A 9 44.67 -4.77 -52.38
N LEU A 10 45.32 -4.74 -51.22
CA LEU A 10 44.79 -5.22 -49.94
C LEU A 10 43.50 -4.45 -49.57
N ILE A 11 42.41 -5.17 -49.32
CA ILE A 11 41.23 -4.63 -48.65
C ILE A 11 41.44 -4.80 -47.14
N ALA A 12 41.67 -3.70 -46.44
CA ALA A 12 41.67 -3.65 -44.98
C ALA A 12 40.22 -3.48 -44.48
N THR A 13 39.70 -4.53 -43.85
CA THR A 13 38.42 -4.54 -43.11
C THR A 13 38.57 -3.71 -41.83
N GLY A 14 37.97 -2.53 -41.80
CA GLY A 14 37.84 -1.72 -40.59
C GLY A 14 36.72 -2.27 -39.69
N LEU A 15 37.09 -2.76 -38.51
CA LEU A 15 36.17 -3.05 -37.41
C LEU A 15 35.60 -1.74 -36.86
N LEU A 16 34.30 -1.50 -37.05
CA LEU A 16 33.57 -0.49 -36.28
C LEU A 16 33.26 -1.07 -34.89
N SER A 17 34.06 -0.66 -33.90
CA SER A 17 33.71 -0.81 -32.49
C SER A 17 32.60 0.19 -32.15
N ALA A 18 31.38 -0.30 -31.91
CA ALA A 18 30.31 0.49 -31.33
C ALA A 18 30.67 0.83 -29.87
N ALA A 19 31.19 2.03 -29.64
CA ALA A 19 31.34 2.57 -28.30
C ALA A 19 29.95 2.87 -27.75
N LEU A 20 29.50 2.07 -26.79
CA LEU A 20 28.43 2.43 -25.86
C LEU A 20 28.88 3.69 -25.13
N ALA A 21 28.35 4.84 -25.54
CA ALA A 21 28.47 6.06 -24.76
C ALA A 21 27.66 5.87 -23.48
N PHE A 22 28.33 5.52 -22.39
CA PHE A 22 27.79 5.75 -21.05
C PHE A 22 27.57 7.26 -20.93
N ALA A 23 26.32 7.69 -20.88
CA ALA A 23 26.01 9.06 -20.48
C ALA A 23 26.70 9.32 -19.15
N ALA A 24 27.52 10.37 -19.09
CA ALA A 24 28.07 10.85 -17.83
C ALA A 24 26.91 11.14 -16.87
N PRO A 25 27.07 10.94 -15.55
CA PRO A 25 26.04 11.35 -14.61
C PRO A 25 25.78 12.84 -14.85
N ALA A 26 24.52 13.19 -15.14
CA ALA A 26 24.12 14.58 -15.20
C ALA A 26 24.52 15.21 -13.86
N HIS A 27 25.28 16.31 -13.90
CA HIS A 27 25.54 17.09 -12.71
C HIS A 27 24.19 17.37 -12.02
N ALA A 28 24.10 17.11 -10.71
CA ALA A 28 22.91 17.46 -9.94
C ALA A 28 22.55 18.91 -10.23
N ALA A 29 21.32 19.15 -10.70
CA ALA A 29 20.85 20.51 -10.92
C ALA A 29 20.87 21.26 -9.58
N ASP A 30 21.16 22.57 -9.60
CA ASP A 30 21.18 23.37 -8.37
C ASP A 30 19.78 23.48 -7.74
N GLU A 31 18.73 23.29 -8.53
CA GLU A 31 17.31 23.33 -8.16
C GLU A 31 16.46 22.50 -9.13
N PHE A 32 15.19 22.24 -8.77
CA PHE A 32 14.24 21.59 -9.66
C PHE A 32 13.98 22.42 -10.92
N GLY A 33 14.08 21.78 -12.08
CA GLY A 33 13.74 22.36 -13.38
C GLY A 33 12.28 22.14 -13.80
N SER A 34 12.03 22.17 -15.11
CA SER A 34 10.73 21.80 -15.69
C SER A 34 10.49 20.29 -15.76
N ASP A 35 11.56 19.50 -15.61
CA ASP A 35 11.59 18.05 -15.75
C ASP A 35 12.32 17.36 -14.61
N TRP A 36 12.04 16.07 -14.42
CA TRP A 36 12.66 15.18 -13.43
C TRP A 36 12.54 13.72 -13.87
N ASP A 37 13.37 12.86 -13.28
CA ASP A 37 13.36 11.42 -13.51
C ASP A 37 11.98 10.80 -13.21
N ASP A 38 11.62 9.78 -13.99
CA ASP A 38 10.47 8.92 -13.71
C ASP A 38 10.50 8.39 -12.27
N PRO A 39 9.37 8.47 -11.53
CA PRO A 39 9.33 8.05 -10.15
C PRO A 39 9.52 6.54 -10.00
N ARG A 40 10.36 6.17 -9.03
CA ARG A 40 10.71 4.78 -8.70
C ARG A 40 10.97 4.62 -7.21
N THR A 41 10.80 3.40 -6.72
CA THR A 41 10.98 3.07 -5.30
C THR A 41 12.10 2.07 -5.09
N ALA A 42 12.61 2.03 -3.86
CA ALA A 42 13.53 0.99 -3.43
C ALA A 42 12.86 -0.39 -3.26
N ASP A 43 11.54 -0.49 -3.40
CA ASP A 43 10.79 -1.70 -3.05
C ASP A 43 11.13 -2.88 -3.98
N PRO A 44 11.13 -4.13 -3.46
CA PRO A 44 11.39 -5.29 -4.27
C PRO A 44 10.29 -5.46 -5.32
N ALA A 45 10.70 -5.79 -6.55
CA ALA A 45 9.77 -6.22 -7.57
C ALA A 45 9.00 -7.47 -7.12
N VAL A 46 7.78 -7.64 -7.65
CA VAL A 46 6.98 -8.82 -7.34
C VAL A 46 7.70 -10.06 -7.87
N ALA A 47 8.06 -11.00 -6.98
CA ALA A 47 8.78 -12.21 -7.36
C ALA A 47 7.97 -13.06 -8.36
N ARG A 48 8.58 -13.48 -9.46
CA ARG A 48 7.90 -14.20 -10.56
C ARG A 48 8.48 -15.61 -10.70
N PRO A 49 7.65 -16.67 -10.71
CA PRO A 49 8.13 -18.01 -10.96
C PRO A 49 8.53 -18.17 -12.43
N ASP A 50 9.58 -18.94 -12.67
CA ASP A 50 10.03 -19.29 -14.03
C ASP A 50 9.17 -20.44 -14.57
N THR A 51 7.91 -20.13 -14.87
CA THR A 51 6.95 -21.06 -15.47
C THR A 51 6.30 -20.43 -16.69
N ARG A 52 5.60 -21.25 -17.48
CA ARG A 52 4.77 -20.75 -18.59
C ARG A 52 3.81 -19.70 -18.06
N SER A 53 3.83 -18.52 -18.67
CA SER A 53 2.93 -17.43 -18.31
C SER A 53 2.11 -16.93 -19.50
N CYS A 54 0.99 -16.28 -19.20
CA CYS A 54 0.13 -15.60 -20.16
C CYS A 54 -0.26 -14.23 -19.61
N THR A 55 -0.22 -13.20 -20.46
CA THR A 55 -0.63 -11.84 -20.11
C THR A 55 -2.00 -11.54 -20.72
N VAL A 56 -2.87 -10.92 -19.94
CA VAL A 56 -4.18 -10.43 -20.38
C VAL A 56 -4.23 -8.93 -20.07
N GLU A 57 -4.41 -8.11 -21.11
CA GLU A 57 -4.71 -6.68 -20.94
C GLU A 57 -6.14 -6.52 -20.42
N ILE A 58 -6.32 -5.67 -19.41
CA ILE A 58 -7.61 -5.47 -18.73
C ILE A 58 -8.11 -4.04 -18.80
N LEU A 59 -7.22 -3.08 -19.11
CA LEU A 59 -7.53 -1.67 -19.23
C LEU A 59 -6.45 -0.98 -20.07
N ASP A 60 -6.87 -0.13 -21.00
CA ASP A 60 -6.04 0.86 -21.69
C ASP A 60 -6.91 2.12 -21.88
N THR A 61 -6.71 3.14 -21.05
CA THR A 61 -7.58 4.31 -21.03
C THR A 61 -6.88 5.57 -20.56
N ALA A 62 -7.51 6.71 -20.88
CA ALA A 62 -7.12 8.03 -20.41
C ALA A 62 -8.14 8.55 -19.38
N PHE A 63 -7.65 9.06 -18.26
CA PHE A 63 -8.44 9.66 -17.20
C PHE A 63 -8.37 11.18 -17.29
N ALA A 64 -9.51 11.79 -17.59
CA ALA A 64 -9.72 13.24 -17.62
C ALA A 64 -11.07 13.65 -17.00
N ASP A 65 -11.67 12.74 -16.25
CA ASP A 65 -13.01 12.82 -15.66
C ASP A 65 -13.05 12.11 -14.29
N PHE A 66 -14.24 12.06 -13.68
CA PHE A 66 -14.50 11.38 -12.41
C PHE A 66 -15.31 10.08 -12.59
N ASP A 67 -15.25 9.49 -13.78
CA ASP A 67 -16.03 8.28 -14.10
C ASP A 67 -15.25 6.99 -13.79
N TRP A 68 -15.99 5.90 -13.63
CA TRP A 68 -15.41 4.56 -13.61
C TRP A 68 -15.19 4.08 -15.04
N HIS A 69 -13.95 3.75 -15.38
CA HIS A 69 -13.60 3.25 -16.71
C HIS A 69 -13.70 1.72 -16.74
N PRO A 70 -14.54 1.14 -17.62
CA PRO A 70 -14.79 -0.30 -17.65
C PRO A 70 -13.71 -1.06 -18.43
N GLY A 71 -13.53 -2.33 -18.05
CA GLY A 71 -12.72 -3.32 -18.75
C GLY A 71 -13.26 -4.72 -18.50
N THR A 72 -12.58 -5.74 -19.00
CA THR A 72 -12.96 -7.15 -18.75
C THR A 72 -11.72 -8.01 -18.64
N ILE A 73 -11.84 -9.11 -17.90
CA ILE A 73 -10.82 -10.15 -17.86
C ILE A 73 -11.46 -11.52 -18.01
N ALA A 74 -10.81 -12.42 -18.76
CA ALA A 74 -11.18 -13.82 -18.83
C ALA A 74 -9.92 -14.67 -18.62
N PRO A 75 -10.04 -15.90 -18.06
CA PRO A 75 -8.91 -16.79 -17.91
C PRO A 75 -8.28 -17.05 -19.28
N PRO A 76 -6.96 -16.83 -19.45
CA PRO A 76 -6.30 -17.00 -20.75
C PRO A 76 -6.37 -18.47 -21.18
N ALA A 77 -6.90 -18.74 -22.37
CA ALA A 77 -7.06 -20.11 -22.88
C ALA A 77 -5.72 -20.88 -22.98
N ALA A 78 -4.61 -20.16 -23.22
CA ALA A 78 -3.27 -20.72 -23.24
C ALA A 78 -2.71 -21.06 -21.84
N CYS A 79 -3.28 -20.49 -20.77
CA CYS A 79 -2.90 -20.70 -19.37
C CYS A 79 -4.16 -20.85 -18.48
N PRO A 80 -4.96 -21.93 -18.64
CA PRO A 80 -6.27 -22.07 -17.98
C PRO A 80 -6.19 -22.34 -16.47
N GLY A 81 -4.99 -22.47 -15.91
CA GLY A 81 -4.73 -22.87 -14.53
C GLY A 81 -4.57 -24.39 -14.35
N PRO A 82 -4.24 -24.85 -13.13
CA PRO A 82 -4.04 -24.03 -11.93
C PRO A 82 -2.78 -23.16 -12.06
N TRP A 83 -2.83 -22.00 -11.41
CA TRP A 83 -1.73 -21.04 -11.38
C TRP A 83 -0.91 -21.19 -10.10
N SER A 84 0.39 -20.96 -10.21
CA SER A 84 1.31 -20.81 -9.07
C SER A 84 1.43 -19.36 -8.61
N LYS A 85 1.12 -18.40 -9.49
CA LYS A 85 1.10 -16.97 -9.19
C LYS A 85 0.24 -16.19 -10.18
N VAL A 86 -0.36 -15.09 -9.70
CA VAL A 86 -1.02 -14.10 -10.55
C VAL A 86 -0.55 -12.69 -10.16
N VAL A 87 -0.09 -11.91 -11.14
CA VAL A 87 0.48 -10.57 -10.93
C VAL A 87 -0.31 -9.54 -11.73
N LEU A 88 -0.74 -8.46 -11.07
CA LEU A 88 -1.24 -7.26 -11.71
C LEU A 88 -0.08 -6.33 -12.02
N GLU A 89 -0.05 -5.78 -13.23
CA GLU A 89 0.88 -4.74 -13.66
C GLU A 89 0.08 -3.54 -14.15
N MET A 90 0.50 -2.35 -13.76
CA MET A 90 -0.09 -1.09 -14.19
C MET A 90 1.05 -0.16 -14.60
N ASP A 91 1.03 0.27 -15.85
CA ASP A 91 1.93 1.28 -16.40
C ASP A 91 1.13 2.59 -16.55
N GLY A 92 1.71 3.70 -16.09
CA GLY A 92 1.08 5.02 -16.12
C GLY A 92 1.96 6.06 -16.80
N GLN A 93 1.32 7.05 -17.43
CA GLN A 93 2.00 8.22 -18.01
C GLN A 93 1.18 9.49 -17.79
N VAL A 94 1.84 10.59 -17.45
CA VAL A 94 1.20 11.91 -17.32
C VAL A 94 2.21 13.03 -17.60
N LYS A 95 1.75 14.14 -18.18
CA LYS A 95 2.56 15.34 -18.43
C LYS A 95 1.79 16.62 -18.16
N GLY A 96 2.48 17.70 -17.80
CA GLY A 96 1.89 19.03 -17.61
C GLY A 96 1.74 19.40 -16.14
N VAL A 97 0.55 19.85 -15.74
CA VAL A 97 0.25 20.17 -14.32
C VAL A 97 -0.85 19.25 -13.84
N GLN A 98 -0.58 18.52 -12.76
CA GLN A 98 -1.60 17.73 -12.07
C GLN A 98 -1.19 17.50 -10.62
N TYR A 99 -2.18 17.38 -9.73
CA TYR A 99 -1.96 16.87 -8.37
C TYR A 99 -2.11 15.36 -8.34
N ASP A 100 -1.62 14.74 -7.26
CA ASP A 100 -1.79 13.32 -7.06
C ASP A 100 -3.27 12.90 -6.99
N ARG A 101 -3.56 11.73 -7.55
CA ARG A 101 -4.91 11.17 -7.64
C ARG A 101 -4.95 9.79 -7.01
N LEU A 102 -5.94 9.57 -6.15
CA LEU A 102 -6.23 8.23 -5.66
C LEU A 102 -6.95 7.40 -6.72
N GLY A 103 -6.40 6.21 -6.97
CA GLY A 103 -6.91 5.25 -7.94
C GLY A 103 -7.29 3.94 -7.30
N TYR A 104 -8.35 3.31 -7.82
CA TYR A 104 -8.85 2.02 -7.37
C TYR A 104 -9.15 1.12 -8.57
N LEU A 105 -8.49 -0.04 -8.66
CA LEU A 105 -8.79 -1.05 -9.67
C LEU A 105 -9.58 -2.18 -9.03
N GLN A 106 -10.74 -2.48 -9.62
CA GLN A 106 -11.64 -3.52 -9.15
C GLN A 106 -11.81 -4.65 -10.17
N ILE A 107 -11.84 -5.88 -9.68
CA ILE A 107 -12.20 -7.09 -10.43
C ILE A 107 -13.41 -7.72 -9.74
N ALA A 108 -14.49 -7.96 -10.48
CA ALA A 108 -15.75 -8.49 -9.94
C ALA A 108 -16.31 -7.67 -8.76
N GLY A 109 -16.09 -6.35 -8.77
CA GLY A 109 -16.52 -5.42 -7.71
C GLY A 109 -15.60 -5.37 -6.47
N MET A 110 -14.53 -6.18 -6.43
CA MET A 110 -13.57 -6.19 -5.33
C MET A 110 -12.32 -5.39 -5.69
N THR A 111 -11.84 -4.55 -4.78
CA THR A 111 -10.63 -3.76 -4.99
C THR A 111 -9.41 -4.66 -4.88
N VAL A 112 -8.62 -4.72 -5.94
CA VAL A 112 -7.39 -5.52 -5.99
C VAL A 112 -6.13 -4.65 -6.02
N LEU A 113 -6.26 -3.36 -6.32
CA LEU A 113 -5.22 -2.34 -6.21
C LEU A 113 -5.83 -1.01 -5.75
N SER A 114 -5.17 -0.39 -4.78
CA SER A 114 -5.36 1.01 -4.37
C SER A 114 -4.02 1.72 -4.48
N THR A 115 -3.99 2.93 -5.04
CA THR A 115 -2.76 3.63 -5.45
C THR A 115 -2.95 5.16 -5.40
N SER A 116 -1.85 5.90 -5.24
CA SER A 116 -1.79 7.34 -5.54
C SER A 116 -0.87 7.58 -6.73
N THR A 117 -1.26 8.46 -7.67
CA THR A 117 -0.44 8.78 -8.84
C THR A 117 0.65 9.78 -8.53
N PRO A 118 1.83 9.70 -9.17
CA PRO A 118 2.81 10.78 -9.08
C PRO A 118 2.26 12.10 -9.64
N GLU A 119 2.77 13.21 -9.13
CA GLU A 119 2.62 14.52 -9.76
C GLU A 119 3.60 14.64 -10.96
N PRO A 120 3.13 15.07 -12.15
CA PRO A 120 3.92 15.06 -13.37
C PRO A 120 4.88 16.22 -13.49
N SER A 121 5.93 15.99 -14.27
CA SER A 121 6.73 17.08 -14.83
C SER A 121 6.03 17.76 -16.01
N ARG A 122 6.56 18.91 -16.46
CA ARG A 122 6.05 19.60 -17.66
C ARG A 122 6.25 18.76 -18.91
N ASP A 123 7.37 18.06 -18.98
CA ASP A 123 7.81 17.31 -20.15
C ASP A 123 7.22 15.90 -20.17
N GLY A 124 6.87 15.38 -18.99
CA GLY A 124 6.12 14.16 -18.77
C GLY A 124 6.92 13.09 -18.05
N ILE A 125 6.20 12.24 -17.33
CA ILE A 125 6.76 11.10 -16.59
C ILE A 125 6.01 9.81 -16.93
N GLY A 126 6.70 8.69 -16.75
CA GLY A 126 6.15 7.35 -16.68
C GLY A 126 6.33 6.74 -15.30
N TRP A 127 5.45 5.82 -14.91
CA TRP A 127 5.64 5.01 -13.70
C TRP A 127 5.03 3.62 -13.87
N ARG A 128 5.44 2.70 -12.98
CA ARG A 128 4.98 1.32 -13.00
C ARG A 128 4.65 0.84 -11.59
N VAL A 129 3.55 0.10 -11.49
CA VAL A 129 3.13 -0.59 -10.26
C VAL A 129 2.95 -2.07 -10.55
N GLU A 130 3.47 -2.91 -9.65
CA GLU A 130 3.28 -4.36 -9.70
C GLU A 130 2.67 -4.82 -8.38
N LYS A 131 1.67 -5.71 -8.45
CA LYS A 131 1.01 -6.25 -7.26
C LYS A 131 0.74 -7.74 -7.40
N ASP A 132 1.08 -8.50 -6.37
CA ASP A 132 0.68 -9.90 -6.27
C ASP A 132 -0.81 -9.99 -5.92
N ILE A 133 -1.61 -10.47 -6.86
CA ILE A 133 -3.07 -10.64 -6.70
C ILE A 133 -3.46 -12.12 -6.61
N SER A 134 -2.51 -13.00 -6.27
CA SER A 134 -2.72 -14.45 -6.18
C SER A 134 -3.81 -14.84 -5.16
N ALA A 135 -4.03 -14.02 -4.12
CA ALA A 135 -5.10 -14.22 -3.15
C ALA A 135 -6.50 -14.21 -3.80
N TYR A 136 -6.67 -13.50 -4.92
CA TYR A 136 -7.91 -13.36 -5.67
C TYR A 136 -8.05 -14.36 -6.82
N ALA A 137 -7.16 -15.35 -6.94
CA ALA A 137 -7.09 -16.24 -8.08
C ALA A 137 -8.41 -17.00 -8.37
N SER A 138 -9.24 -17.27 -7.36
CA SER A 138 -10.55 -17.92 -7.56
C SER A 138 -11.51 -17.07 -8.40
N LEU A 139 -11.46 -15.74 -8.31
CA LEU A 139 -12.25 -14.83 -9.15
C LEU A 139 -11.90 -14.97 -10.63
N LEU A 140 -10.63 -15.27 -10.92
CA LEU A 140 -10.09 -15.21 -12.27
C LEU A 140 -10.32 -16.51 -13.06
N LYS A 141 -10.93 -17.53 -12.45
CA LYS A 141 -11.28 -18.81 -13.09
C LYS A 141 -12.45 -18.70 -14.08
N SER A 142 -13.11 -17.56 -14.13
CA SER A 142 -14.23 -17.24 -15.03
C SER A 142 -14.08 -15.80 -15.55
N PRO A 143 -14.77 -15.43 -16.64
CA PRO A 143 -14.85 -14.02 -17.05
C PRO A 143 -15.36 -13.13 -15.93
N GLN A 144 -14.75 -11.95 -15.76
CA GLN A 144 -15.12 -10.94 -14.78
C GLN A 144 -15.17 -9.55 -15.42
N ALA A 145 -16.04 -8.71 -14.86
CA ALA A 145 -15.98 -7.27 -15.10
C ALA A 145 -14.75 -6.68 -14.38
N VAL A 146 -14.07 -5.77 -15.07
CA VAL A 146 -13.01 -4.93 -14.50
C VAL A 146 -13.48 -3.49 -14.56
N ARG A 147 -13.10 -2.69 -13.58
CA ARG A 147 -13.25 -1.23 -13.67
C ARG A 147 -12.15 -0.54 -12.89
N MET A 148 -11.76 0.63 -13.33
CA MET A 148 -10.82 1.48 -12.59
C MET A 148 -11.41 2.87 -12.41
N TYR A 149 -11.30 3.38 -11.20
CA TYR A 149 -11.57 4.77 -10.88
C TYR A 149 -10.24 5.48 -10.66
N LEU A 150 -10.10 6.66 -11.25
CA LEU A 150 -9.01 7.58 -11.01
C LEU A 150 -9.53 8.99 -11.30
N GLY A 151 -10.16 9.60 -10.30
CA GLY A 151 -10.87 10.86 -10.49
C GLY A 151 -9.93 12.02 -10.83
N ASN A 152 -10.04 12.55 -12.05
CA ASN A 152 -9.15 13.56 -12.57
C ASN A 152 -9.92 14.78 -13.10
N VAL A 153 -9.35 15.98 -12.96
CA VAL A 153 -9.84 17.19 -13.63
C VAL A 153 -8.79 17.70 -14.61
N VAL A 154 -9.24 17.98 -15.83
CA VAL A 154 -8.42 18.57 -16.88
C VAL A 154 -9.04 19.87 -17.37
N ASN A 155 -8.30 20.97 -17.26
CA ASN A 155 -8.70 22.33 -17.65
C ASN A 155 -7.47 23.21 -17.96
N GLU A 156 -7.66 24.52 -18.10
CA GLU A 156 -6.56 25.46 -18.39
C GLU A 156 -5.47 25.54 -17.31
N THR A 157 -5.77 25.11 -16.08
CA THR A 157 -4.82 25.09 -14.96
C THR A 157 -4.22 23.70 -14.75
N TYR A 158 -5.05 22.66 -14.72
CA TYR A 158 -4.67 21.26 -14.55
C TYR A 158 -4.66 20.59 -15.91
N THR A 159 -3.51 20.53 -16.56
CA THR A 159 -3.40 20.09 -17.95
C THR A 159 -3.08 18.60 -18.10
N GLY A 160 -2.78 17.90 -16.99
CA GLY A 160 -2.34 16.52 -17.01
C GLY A 160 -3.48 15.52 -17.17
N VAL A 161 -3.60 14.97 -18.38
CA VAL A 161 -4.36 13.74 -18.66
C VAL A 161 -3.50 12.56 -18.22
N ILE A 162 -4.09 11.63 -17.44
CA ILE A 162 -3.40 10.45 -16.94
C ILE A 162 -3.75 9.26 -17.83
N TYR A 163 -2.75 8.64 -18.44
CA TYR A 163 -2.91 7.44 -19.27
C TYR A 163 -2.50 6.22 -18.45
N ILE A 164 -3.34 5.18 -18.44
CA ILE A 164 -3.08 3.94 -17.71
C ILE A 164 -3.27 2.74 -18.63
N GLN A 165 -2.29 1.84 -18.61
CA GLN A 165 -2.37 0.49 -19.16
C GLN A 165 -2.25 -0.52 -18.03
N ALA A 166 -3.24 -1.40 -17.86
CA ALA A 166 -3.23 -2.43 -16.83
C ALA A 166 -3.38 -3.83 -17.45
N ARG A 167 -2.60 -4.78 -16.92
CA ARG A 167 -2.54 -6.16 -17.40
C ARG A 167 -2.35 -7.14 -16.24
N VAL A 168 -2.87 -8.35 -16.41
CA VAL A 168 -2.72 -9.45 -15.45
C VAL A 168 -1.90 -10.57 -16.07
N VAL A 169 -0.84 -10.97 -15.39
CA VAL A 169 0.06 -12.05 -15.80
C VAL A 169 -0.21 -13.30 -14.95
N PHE A 170 -0.59 -14.37 -15.63
CA PHE A 170 -0.93 -15.67 -15.05
C PHE A 170 0.26 -16.61 -15.21
N TYR A 171 0.79 -17.15 -14.10
CA TYR A 171 1.90 -18.11 -14.12
C TYR A 171 1.37 -19.51 -13.81
N ASN A 172 1.54 -20.47 -14.72
CA ASN A 172 1.08 -21.83 -14.51
C ASN A 172 1.80 -22.49 -13.33
N ALA A 173 1.08 -23.39 -12.67
CA ALA A 173 1.70 -24.31 -11.71
C ALA A 173 2.45 -25.44 -12.42
N ASP A 174 3.53 -25.88 -11.80
CA ASP A 174 4.28 -27.08 -12.18
C ASP A 174 4.76 -27.83 -10.92
N ARG A 175 5.67 -28.79 -11.10
CA ARG A 175 6.19 -29.60 -9.97
C ARG A 175 7.07 -28.80 -9.00
N ARG A 176 7.77 -27.76 -9.45
CA ARG A 176 8.65 -26.91 -8.64
C ARG A 176 7.88 -25.72 -8.05
N HIS A 177 6.83 -25.28 -8.74
CA HIS A 177 5.98 -24.16 -8.38
C HIS A 177 4.53 -24.68 -8.27
N PRO A 178 4.14 -25.26 -7.12
CA PRO A 178 2.83 -25.85 -6.96
C PRO A 178 1.70 -24.81 -7.10
N ALA A 179 0.48 -25.32 -7.31
CA ALA A 179 -0.71 -24.48 -7.37
C ALA A 179 -0.91 -23.67 -6.09
N LEU A 180 -1.43 -22.46 -6.23
CA LEU A 180 -1.76 -21.57 -5.11
C LEU A 180 -2.71 -22.24 -4.11
N ASP A 181 -2.42 -22.05 -2.83
CA ASP A 181 -3.39 -22.24 -1.74
C ASP A 181 -4.26 -20.97 -1.61
N SER A 182 -5.03 -20.68 -2.66
CA SER A 182 -5.96 -19.54 -2.71
C SER A 182 -7.29 -19.87 -2.05
N ALA A 183 -8.02 -18.85 -1.58
CA ALA A 183 -9.39 -19.03 -1.12
C ALA A 183 -10.28 -19.63 -2.22
N ASP A 184 -11.22 -20.49 -1.83
CA ASP A 184 -12.21 -21.08 -2.74
C ASP A 184 -13.27 -20.07 -3.15
N VAL A 185 -13.63 -19.18 -2.20
CA VAL A 185 -14.60 -18.11 -2.39
C VAL A 185 -13.93 -16.79 -2.04
N VAL A 186 -14.04 -15.83 -2.94
CA VAL A 186 -13.69 -14.44 -2.71
C VAL A 186 -14.88 -13.61 -3.15
N ALA A 187 -15.39 -12.75 -2.28
CA ALA A 187 -16.60 -12.00 -2.55
C ALA A 187 -16.62 -10.64 -1.84
N PRO A 188 -17.31 -9.64 -2.43
CA PRO A 188 -17.60 -8.39 -1.76
C PRO A 188 -18.70 -8.59 -0.72
N LEU A 189 -19.03 -7.52 0.01
CA LEU A 189 -20.23 -7.46 0.81
C LEU A 189 -21.47 -7.34 -0.09
N ALA A 190 -22.53 -8.06 0.23
CA ALA A 190 -23.85 -7.84 -0.35
C ALA A 190 -24.53 -6.65 0.35
N ASN A 191 -25.47 -5.98 -0.33
CA ASN A 191 -26.24 -4.85 0.24
C ASN A 191 -25.35 -3.79 0.92
N GLU A 192 -24.20 -3.51 0.32
CA GLU A 192 -23.24 -2.56 0.85
C GLU A 192 -23.86 -1.16 1.01
N ARG A 193 -23.67 -0.57 2.18
CA ARG A 193 -24.19 0.75 2.53
C ARG A 193 -23.27 1.44 3.54
N ARG A 194 -23.44 2.76 3.65
CA ARG A 194 -22.76 3.57 4.66
C ARG A 194 -23.66 3.78 5.87
N ASP A 195 -23.06 3.73 7.05
CA ASP A 195 -23.64 4.13 8.34
C ASP A 195 -22.67 5.12 8.99
N GLY A 196 -22.86 6.40 8.69
CA GLY A 196 -21.84 7.41 8.92
C GLY A 196 -20.56 7.10 8.12
N ALA A 197 -19.44 7.03 8.82
CA ALA A 197 -18.15 6.68 8.23
C ALA A 197 -17.92 5.16 8.06
N ASP A 198 -18.75 4.33 8.70
CA ASP A 198 -18.64 2.88 8.62
C ASP A 198 -19.15 2.37 7.27
N LEU A 199 -18.54 1.28 6.81
CA LEU A 199 -19.03 0.49 5.69
C LEU A 199 -19.66 -0.80 6.22
N ILE A 200 -20.90 -1.06 5.85
CA ILE A 200 -21.66 -2.23 6.32
C ILE A 200 -22.21 -2.97 5.11
N GLY A 201 -22.24 -4.29 5.19
CA GLY A 201 -23.07 -5.09 4.32
C GLY A 201 -23.28 -6.48 4.90
N ASP A 202 -23.87 -7.34 4.08
CA ASP A 202 -24.22 -8.70 4.43
C ASP A 202 -23.21 -9.67 3.82
N TYR A 203 -22.88 -10.73 4.56
CA TYR A 203 -22.09 -11.83 4.04
C TYR A 203 -22.68 -13.18 4.47
N THR A 204 -22.87 -14.07 3.49
CA THR A 204 -23.26 -15.46 3.74
C THR A 204 -22.03 -16.35 3.60
N LEU A 205 -21.47 -16.77 4.73
CA LEU A 205 -20.32 -17.67 4.74
C LEU A 205 -20.76 -19.07 4.24
N PRO A 206 -19.98 -19.74 3.36
CA PRO A 206 -20.28 -21.12 2.99
C PRO A 206 -20.42 -22.02 4.23
N ALA A 207 -21.48 -22.83 4.30
CA ALA A 207 -21.74 -23.68 5.45
C ALA A 207 -20.60 -24.67 5.76
N ASN A 208 -19.79 -25.02 4.76
CA ASN A 208 -18.62 -25.88 4.87
C ASN A 208 -17.28 -25.11 4.96
N ALA A 209 -17.30 -23.82 5.33
CA ALA A 209 -16.09 -23.03 5.49
C ALA A 209 -15.17 -23.61 6.59
N THR A 210 -13.86 -23.58 6.32
CA THR A 210 -12.79 -24.06 7.22
C THR A 210 -11.86 -22.94 7.66
N ARG A 211 -11.75 -21.88 6.85
CA ARG A 211 -10.97 -20.67 7.13
C ARG A 211 -11.71 -19.47 6.54
N TRP A 212 -11.64 -18.34 7.23
CA TRP A 212 -12.27 -17.11 6.78
C TRP A 212 -11.37 -15.92 7.11
N LEU A 213 -11.06 -15.11 6.10
CA LEU A 213 -10.26 -13.90 6.23
C LEU A 213 -11.09 -12.69 5.78
N GLY A 214 -10.90 -11.59 6.50
CA GLY A 214 -11.30 -10.27 6.05
C GLY A 214 -10.09 -9.48 5.60
N GLU A 215 -10.25 -8.68 4.57
CA GLU A 215 -9.24 -7.76 4.06
C GLU A 215 -9.90 -6.42 3.78
N VAL A 216 -9.23 -5.30 4.03
CA VAL A 216 -9.77 -3.96 3.74
C VAL A 216 -8.65 -3.00 3.35
N TYR A 217 -8.82 -2.31 2.23
CA TYR A 217 -8.07 -1.08 1.97
C TYR A 217 -8.73 0.03 2.79
N ALA A 218 -8.00 0.61 3.73
CA ALA A 218 -8.51 1.63 4.63
C ALA A 218 -7.56 2.83 4.61
N THR A 219 -8.04 3.93 4.02
CA THR A 219 -7.21 5.12 3.75
C THR A 219 -7.92 6.39 4.16
N GLY A 220 -7.24 7.23 4.94
CA GLY A 220 -7.62 8.64 5.14
C GLY A 220 -7.17 9.48 3.95
N SER A 221 -8.01 10.36 3.43
CA SER A 221 -7.86 11.04 2.14
C SER A 221 -8.82 12.23 1.98
N GLY A 222 -8.69 12.96 0.87
CA GLY A 222 -9.71 13.90 0.40
C GLY A 222 -9.45 15.37 0.71
N GLY A 223 -8.20 15.76 0.97
CA GLY A 223 -7.77 17.15 1.16
C GLY A 223 -8.17 17.79 2.49
N GLY A 224 -8.81 17.03 3.38
CA GLY A 224 -9.19 17.47 4.73
C GLY A 224 -8.30 16.90 5.81
N CYS A 225 -8.67 17.14 7.06
CA CYS A 225 -7.88 16.72 8.22
C CYS A 225 -7.69 15.20 8.34
N GLU A 226 -8.60 14.39 7.78
CA GLU A 226 -8.44 12.93 7.77
C GLU A 226 -7.42 12.42 6.75
N GLU A 227 -6.94 13.25 5.81
CA GLU A 227 -5.75 12.91 5.01
C GLU A 227 -4.48 12.95 5.89
N PHE A 228 -4.45 13.89 6.83
CA PHE A 228 -3.37 14.14 7.76
C PHE A 228 -3.78 13.79 9.20
N TRP A 229 -4.57 12.72 9.38
CA TRP A 229 -5.27 12.41 10.64
C TRP A 229 -4.34 12.36 11.88
N TYR A 230 -3.06 12.05 11.67
CA TYR A 230 -2.01 12.01 12.68
C TYR A 230 -1.60 13.39 13.26
N PHE A 231 -2.06 14.48 12.65
CA PHE A 231 -1.96 15.85 13.16
C PHE A 231 -3.21 16.30 13.93
N THR A 232 -4.32 15.57 13.85
CA THR A 232 -5.58 16.08 14.43
C THR A 232 -5.49 16.26 15.94
N ALA A 233 -6.06 17.35 16.45
CA ALA A 233 -6.02 17.70 17.86
C ALA A 233 -7.41 17.96 18.45
N PRO A 234 -7.63 17.73 19.75
CA PRO A 234 -8.89 18.12 20.41
C PRO A 234 -9.20 19.62 20.22
N PRO A 235 -10.49 20.01 20.12
CA PRO A 235 -10.88 21.41 19.88
C PRO A 235 -10.26 22.44 20.86
N GLU A 236 -10.02 22.05 22.12
CA GLU A 236 -9.37 22.89 23.12
C GLU A 236 -7.91 23.26 22.80
N ALA A 237 -7.27 22.54 21.87
CA ALA A 237 -5.94 22.85 21.37
C ALA A 237 -5.91 23.99 20.35
N ASN A 238 -7.08 24.39 19.82
CA ASN A 238 -7.22 25.45 18.81
C ASN A 238 -6.29 25.28 17.59
N TYR A 239 -6.09 24.03 17.16
CA TYR A 239 -5.38 23.66 15.95
C TYR A 239 -6.37 23.60 14.77
N SER A 240 -5.90 23.92 13.56
CA SER A 240 -6.69 24.05 12.32
C SER A 240 -7.42 22.77 11.92
N CYS A 241 -6.92 21.63 12.40
CA CYS A 241 -7.52 20.31 12.21
C CYS A 241 -8.09 19.71 13.51
N PRO A 242 -9.29 20.12 13.94
CA PRO A 242 -9.90 19.62 15.16
C PRO A 242 -10.47 18.20 14.99
N ALA A 243 -10.21 17.33 15.96
CA ALA A 243 -10.87 16.04 16.15
C ALA A 243 -11.10 15.78 17.64
N GLN A 244 -12.35 15.51 18.04
CA GLN A 244 -12.73 15.33 19.45
C GLN A 244 -11.90 14.27 20.19
N HIS A 245 -11.50 13.21 19.48
CA HIS A 245 -10.74 12.10 20.05
C HIS A 245 -9.24 12.13 19.70
N GLY A 246 -8.74 13.26 19.20
CA GLY A 246 -7.35 13.41 18.77
C GLY A 246 -6.99 12.51 17.58
N PRO A 247 -5.70 12.15 17.41
CA PRO A 247 -5.18 11.51 16.20
C PRO A 247 -5.22 9.98 16.22
N TYR A 248 -5.69 9.34 17.29
CA TYR A 248 -5.74 7.88 17.31
C TYR A 248 -6.82 7.36 16.36
N ARG A 249 -6.46 6.43 15.45
CA ARG A 249 -7.37 5.71 14.55
C ARG A 249 -7.08 4.21 14.64
N GLU A 250 -8.13 3.38 14.60
CA GLU A 250 -8.03 1.92 14.53
C GLU A 250 -9.05 1.39 13.54
N VAL A 251 -8.64 0.49 12.63
CA VAL A 251 -9.56 -0.13 11.67
C VAL A 251 -10.08 -1.43 12.25
N GLN A 252 -11.39 -1.49 12.49
CA GLN A 252 -12.09 -2.62 13.07
C GLN A 252 -12.93 -3.34 12.02
N VAL A 253 -13.05 -4.66 12.16
CA VAL A 253 -14.09 -5.45 11.51
C VAL A 253 -15.00 -6.04 12.58
N LEU A 254 -16.31 -5.90 12.41
CA LEU A 254 -17.35 -6.40 13.29
C LEU A 254 -18.21 -7.41 12.54
N ILE A 255 -18.65 -8.45 13.25
CA ILE A 255 -19.58 -9.47 12.78
C ILE A 255 -20.79 -9.44 13.72
N ASP A 256 -21.98 -9.16 13.21
CA ASP A 256 -23.22 -9.00 13.98
C ASP A 256 -23.04 -8.09 15.22
N GLY A 257 -22.35 -6.96 15.02
CA GLY A 257 -22.08 -5.97 16.07
C GLY A 257 -20.95 -6.33 17.04
N ARG A 258 -20.29 -7.50 16.91
CA ARG A 258 -19.13 -7.87 17.72
C ARG A 258 -17.82 -7.62 16.96
N VAL A 259 -16.90 -6.86 17.56
CA VAL A 259 -15.54 -6.68 17.03
C VAL A 259 -14.85 -8.04 16.89
N ALA A 260 -14.53 -8.41 15.66
CA ALA A 260 -13.87 -9.67 15.30
C ALA A 260 -12.42 -9.47 14.86
N GLY A 261 -12.01 -8.23 14.59
CA GLY A 261 -10.64 -7.86 14.24
C GLY A 261 -10.38 -6.38 14.50
N ILE A 262 -9.13 -6.06 14.86
CA ILE A 262 -8.61 -4.70 15.11
C ILE A 262 -7.28 -4.55 14.40
N ALA A 263 -6.89 -3.35 13.97
CA ALA A 263 -5.64 -3.10 13.24
C ALA A 263 -5.24 -1.62 13.29
N MET A 264 -3.94 -1.34 13.26
CA MET A 264 -3.46 0.03 13.02
C MET A 264 -3.50 0.34 11.51
N PRO A 265 -4.12 1.45 11.08
CA PRO A 265 -3.96 1.93 9.72
C PRO A 265 -2.57 2.53 9.52
N TYR A 266 -1.99 2.36 8.32
CA TYR A 266 -0.75 3.02 7.94
C TYR A 266 -1.00 4.53 7.70
N PRO A 267 -0.16 5.45 8.21
CA PRO A 267 -0.28 6.89 8.02
C PRO A 267 0.21 7.23 6.61
N HIS A 268 -0.62 6.93 5.61
CA HIS A 268 -0.28 7.19 4.21
C HIS A 268 0.08 8.67 4.01
N ILE A 269 1.20 8.90 3.34
CA ILE A 269 1.58 10.18 2.76
C ILE A 269 1.49 9.99 1.25
N TYR A 270 0.62 10.76 0.61
CA TYR A 270 0.49 10.72 -0.84
C TYR A 270 1.51 11.65 -1.51
N THR A 271 1.63 11.55 -2.83
CA THR A 271 2.68 12.21 -3.63
C THR A 271 2.56 13.73 -3.72
N GLY A 272 1.46 14.33 -3.23
CA GLY A 272 1.32 15.78 -2.98
C GLY A 272 1.36 16.19 -1.50
N GLY A 273 1.54 15.24 -0.58
CA GLY A 273 1.39 15.45 0.86
C GLY A 273 2.41 16.42 1.48
N TRP A 274 2.08 16.94 2.67
CA TRP A 274 2.94 17.85 3.44
C TRP A 274 3.31 19.16 2.71
N SER A 275 2.44 19.64 1.81
CA SER A 275 2.56 20.90 1.06
C SER A 275 3.92 21.11 0.38
N ASN A 276 4.62 20.02 0.08
CA ASN A 276 5.98 20.04 -0.46
C ASN A 276 6.21 18.83 -1.36
N PRO A 277 5.63 18.83 -2.57
CA PRO A 277 5.61 17.67 -3.45
C PRO A 277 7.01 17.31 -4.00
N PHE A 278 7.98 18.22 -3.90
CA PHE A 278 9.38 18.01 -4.27
C PHE A 278 10.09 16.91 -3.46
N LEU A 279 9.55 16.53 -2.30
CA LEU A 279 10.01 15.34 -1.57
C LEU A 279 9.70 14.03 -2.32
N TRP A 280 8.60 14.02 -3.10
CA TRP A 280 7.92 12.81 -3.57
C TRP A 280 7.98 12.60 -5.09
N TYR A 281 8.31 13.63 -5.87
CA TYR A 281 8.27 13.59 -7.35
C TYR A 281 9.04 12.42 -7.96
N VAL A 282 10.21 12.06 -7.41
CA VAL A 282 11.07 11.00 -7.95
C VAL A 282 11.09 9.75 -7.05
N ILE A 283 11.04 9.96 -5.73
CA ILE A 283 10.98 8.88 -4.75
C ILE A 283 9.72 9.10 -3.92
N PRO A 284 8.59 8.45 -4.25
CA PRO A 284 7.36 8.63 -3.50
C PRO A 284 7.49 8.05 -2.08
N ALA A 285 6.63 8.50 -1.16
CA ALA A 285 6.57 7.94 0.17
C ALA A 285 6.31 6.42 0.13
N PRO A 286 6.86 5.63 1.08
CA PRO A 286 6.59 4.20 1.13
C PRO A 286 5.09 3.87 1.08
N ARG A 287 4.72 2.86 0.27
CA ARG A 287 3.33 2.42 0.03
C ARG A 287 2.40 3.39 -0.71
N ALA A 288 2.87 4.53 -1.22
CA ALA A 288 2.01 5.46 -1.96
C ALA A 288 1.49 4.86 -3.28
N PHE A 289 2.36 4.21 -4.05
CA PHE A 289 2.00 3.59 -5.34
C PHE A 289 1.28 2.25 -5.22
N ASN A 290 1.55 1.50 -4.15
CA ASN A 290 0.88 0.24 -3.86
C ASN A 290 0.45 0.26 -2.39
N ILE A 291 -0.78 0.70 -2.16
CA ILE A 291 -1.38 0.70 -0.83
C ILE A 291 -1.68 -0.75 -0.46
N GLU A 292 -1.21 -1.17 0.70
CA GLU A 292 -1.42 -2.54 1.18
C GLU A 292 -2.67 -2.62 2.06
N PRO A 293 -3.55 -3.62 1.85
CA PRO A 293 -4.73 -3.75 2.67
C PRO A 293 -4.39 -4.35 4.04
N ILE A 294 -5.24 -4.03 5.02
CA ILE A 294 -5.23 -4.65 6.33
C ILE A 294 -5.91 -6.01 6.22
N ARG A 295 -5.35 -7.05 6.85
CA ARG A 295 -5.92 -8.40 6.90
C ARG A 295 -6.31 -8.81 8.32
N TYR A 296 -7.37 -9.60 8.43
CA TYR A 296 -7.92 -10.16 9.66
C TYR A 296 -8.15 -11.66 9.49
N ASP A 297 -7.72 -12.47 10.45
CA ASP A 297 -8.12 -13.89 10.50
C ASP A 297 -9.39 -14.04 11.34
N LEU A 298 -10.51 -14.21 10.64
CA LEU A 298 -11.86 -14.31 11.21
C LEU A 298 -12.25 -15.76 11.52
N THR A 299 -11.33 -16.72 11.29
CA THR A 299 -11.57 -18.16 11.47
C THR A 299 -12.14 -18.54 12.85
N PRO A 300 -11.72 -17.94 13.99
CA PRO A 300 -12.32 -18.25 15.29
C PRO A 300 -13.84 -18.06 15.37
N PHE A 301 -14.42 -17.22 14.51
CA PHE A 301 -15.83 -16.84 14.52
C PHE A 301 -16.70 -17.68 13.58
N ILE A 302 -16.12 -18.57 12.75
CA ILE A 302 -16.86 -19.37 11.75
C ILE A 302 -18.05 -20.10 12.38
N GLY A 303 -17.87 -20.72 13.55
CA GLY A 303 -18.93 -21.47 14.22
C GLY A 303 -20.12 -20.64 14.71
N LEU A 304 -20.08 -19.31 14.58
CA LEU A 304 -21.20 -18.42 14.86
C LEU A 304 -21.99 -18.02 13.61
N VAL A 305 -21.41 -18.18 12.41
CA VAL A 305 -21.93 -17.58 11.17
C VAL A 305 -21.98 -18.53 9.96
N ASN A 306 -21.62 -19.81 10.14
CA ASN A 306 -21.67 -20.81 9.08
C ASN A 306 -23.02 -21.55 9.00
N ASP A 307 -24.11 -20.91 9.43
CA ASP A 307 -25.46 -21.46 9.47
C ASP A 307 -26.23 -21.31 8.13
N GLY A 308 -25.58 -20.76 7.11
CA GLY A 308 -26.14 -20.53 5.78
C GLY A 308 -26.96 -19.24 5.66
N ARG A 309 -27.01 -18.41 6.71
CA ARG A 309 -27.70 -17.12 6.69
C ARG A 309 -26.74 -15.98 6.32
N ALA A 310 -27.32 -14.85 5.94
CA ALA A 310 -26.60 -13.59 5.84
C ALA A 310 -26.35 -13.02 7.25
N HIS A 311 -25.11 -12.60 7.50
CA HIS A 311 -24.68 -11.92 8.73
C HIS A 311 -24.19 -10.52 8.40
N GLU A 312 -24.38 -9.58 9.33
CA GLU A 312 -23.86 -8.22 9.15
C GLU A 312 -22.34 -8.24 9.34
N VAL A 313 -21.62 -7.74 8.36
CA VAL A 313 -20.19 -7.44 8.47
C VAL A 313 -20.00 -5.93 8.32
N ARG A 314 -19.34 -5.33 9.30
CA ARG A 314 -19.10 -3.90 9.38
C ARG A 314 -17.60 -3.61 9.46
N PHE A 315 -17.10 -2.75 8.60
CA PHE A 315 -15.77 -2.16 8.70
C PHE A 315 -15.91 -0.73 9.23
N ARG A 316 -15.12 -0.41 10.25
CA ARG A 316 -15.19 0.85 10.99
C ARG A 316 -13.79 1.39 11.21
N VAL A 317 -13.65 2.71 11.22
CA VAL A 317 -12.46 3.37 11.78
C VAL A 317 -12.86 3.99 13.12
N ALA A 318 -12.32 3.42 14.20
CA ALA A 318 -12.59 3.90 15.55
C ALA A 318 -12.01 5.31 15.76
N ASN A 319 -12.65 6.08 16.64
CA ASN A 319 -12.30 7.47 16.97
C ASN A 319 -12.35 8.44 15.79
N LEU A 320 -13.10 8.12 14.72
CA LEU A 320 -13.51 9.12 13.77
C LEU A 320 -14.53 10.08 14.37
N PRO A 321 -14.47 11.39 14.05
CA PRO A 321 -15.54 12.32 14.39
C PRO A 321 -16.89 11.91 13.78
N ASP A 322 -17.99 12.20 14.48
CA ASP A 322 -19.33 11.98 13.93
C ASP A 322 -19.52 12.77 12.63
N GLY A 323 -20.00 12.09 11.58
CA GLY A 323 -20.16 12.68 10.25
C GLY A 323 -18.85 12.95 9.50
N ALA A 324 -17.70 12.48 10.01
CA ALA A 324 -16.42 12.64 9.33
C ALA A 324 -16.45 12.00 7.93
N SER A 325 -16.08 12.80 6.93
CA SER A 325 -15.69 12.35 5.61
C SER A 325 -14.17 12.15 5.55
N GLY A 326 -13.68 11.46 4.52
CA GLY A 326 -12.25 11.35 4.22
C GLY A 326 -11.68 9.94 4.37
N TRP A 327 -12.40 9.01 4.99
CA TRP A 327 -11.99 7.60 4.99
C TRP A 327 -12.68 6.81 3.87
N THR A 328 -11.85 6.12 3.09
CA THR A 328 -12.27 5.13 2.09
C THR A 328 -11.98 3.74 2.63
N LEU A 329 -13.03 2.92 2.74
CA LEU A 329 -12.98 1.51 3.15
C LEU A 329 -13.41 0.65 1.96
N GLN A 330 -12.58 -0.31 1.55
CA GLN A 330 -12.87 -1.21 0.43
C GLN A 330 -12.54 -2.65 0.84
N PRO A 331 -13.53 -3.40 1.35
CA PRO A 331 -13.30 -4.72 1.91
C PRO A 331 -13.42 -5.84 0.87
N ASN A 332 -12.67 -6.91 1.11
CA ASN A 332 -12.75 -8.19 0.41
C ASN A 332 -12.83 -9.32 1.44
N LEU A 333 -13.77 -10.26 1.28
CA LEU A 333 -13.89 -11.42 2.15
C LEU A 333 -13.45 -12.70 1.42
N GLN A 334 -12.69 -13.55 2.11
CA GLN A 334 -12.07 -14.74 1.52
C GLN A 334 -12.33 -15.97 2.38
N ALA A 335 -12.88 -17.04 1.81
CA ALA A 335 -13.18 -18.28 2.52
C ALA A 335 -12.59 -19.52 1.82
N TRP A 336 -12.09 -20.45 2.63
CA TRP A 336 -11.70 -21.80 2.23
C TRP A 336 -12.76 -22.77 2.70
N THR A 337 -12.99 -23.84 1.93
CA THR A 337 -14.10 -24.77 2.14
C THR A 337 -13.63 -26.21 2.25
N ASP A 338 -14.45 -27.05 2.87
CA ASP A 338 -14.22 -28.49 2.93
C ASP A 338 -14.95 -29.19 1.77
N ALA A 339 -14.21 -29.61 0.76
CA ALA A 339 -14.76 -30.32 -0.39
C ALA A 339 -15.42 -31.67 -0.06
N ARG A 340 -15.21 -32.23 1.15
CA ARG A 340 -15.76 -33.54 1.56
C ARG A 340 -16.93 -33.43 2.54
N ARG A 341 -17.35 -32.20 2.90
CA ARG A 341 -18.48 -31.97 3.80
C ARG A 341 -19.44 -30.93 3.22
N GLY A 342 -20.73 -31.17 3.41
CA GLY A 342 -21.77 -30.19 3.08
C GLY A 342 -21.88 -29.06 4.11
N ALA A 343 -21.44 -29.29 5.34
CA ALA A 343 -21.35 -28.29 6.40
C ALA A 343 -20.24 -28.64 7.40
N THR A 344 -19.60 -27.62 7.97
CA THR A 344 -18.67 -27.74 9.08
C THR A 344 -19.38 -27.47 10.40
N GLY A 345 -18.94 -28.12 11.47
CA GLY A 345 -19.32 -27.72 12.83
C GLY A 345 -18.30 -26.70 13.36
N GLY A 346 -18.66 -25.90 14.35
CA GLY A 346 -17.68 -25.00 14.98
C GLY A 346 -18.20 -24.34 16.24
N ARG A 347 -17.29 -23.69 16.97
CA ARG A 347 -17.66 -22.88 18.14
C ARG A 347 -16.56 -21.87 18.46
N LEU A 348 -16.96 -20.65 18.82
CA LEU A 348 -16.09 -19.69 19.50
C LEU A 348 -15.90 -20.14 20.96
N LEU A 349 -14.65 -20.40 21.35
CA LEU A 349 -14.27 -20.92 22.67
C LEU A 349 -13.96 -19.81 23.66
N SER A 350 -13.21 -18.79 23.24
CA SER A 350 -12.89 -17.63 24.07
C SER A 350 -12.89 -16.35 23.25
N TYR A 351 -13.19 -15.25 23.93
CA TYR A 351 -13.21 -13.90 23.38
C TYR A 351 -12.84 -12.92 24.48
N GLU A 352 -11.86 -12.08 24.21
CA GLU A 352 -11.42 -11.00 25.09
C GLU A 352 -11.10 -9.79 24.20
N LEU A 353 -11.72 -8.65 24.50
CA LEU A 353 -11.39 -7.36 23.91
C LEU A 353 -11.12 -6.41 25.08
N THR A 354 -9.92 -5.85 25.14
CA THR A 354 -9.63 -4.84 26.18
C THR A 354 -10.42 -3.57 25.89
N PRO A 355 -10.67 -2.68 26.87
CA PRO A 355 -11.14 -1.33 26.55
C PRO A 355 -10.18 -0.66 25.57
N LEU A 356 -10.72 0.10 24.62
CA LEU A 356 -9.91 0.93 23.72
C LEU A 356 -9.23 2.02 24.56
N ALA A 357 -7.91 1.95 24.68
CA ALA A 357 -7.13 3.01 25.29
C ALA A 357 -6.76 4.01 24.20
N ALA A 358 -7.22 5.26 24.33
CA ALA A 358 -6.79 6.38 23.52
C ALA A 358 -6.80 7.62 24.40
N LYS A 359 -5.63 8.21 24.65
CA LYS A 359 -5.49 9.38 25.52
C LYS A 359 -4.60 10.40 24.84
N SER A 360 -5.10 11.61 24.68
CA SER A 360 -4.33 12.76 24.24
C SER A 360 -4.13 13.74 25.40
N VAL A 361 -2.94 14.31 25.50
CA VAL A 361 -2.58 15.33 26.49
C VAL A 361 -2.05 16.54 25.75
N TYR A 362 -2.89 17.58 25.67
CA TYR A 362 -2.52 18.88 25.15
C TYR A 362 -1.72 19.67 26.18
N THR A 363 -0.69 20.40 25.75
CA THR A 363 0.12 21.28 26.61
C THR A 363 0.57 22.50 25.82
N ALA A 364 0.23 23.69 26.31
CA ALA A 364 0.88 24.94 25.92
C ALA A 364 2.20 25.07 26.68
N LEU A 365 3.30 25.32 25.96
CA LEU A 365 4.65 25.38 26.49
C LEU A 365 5.06 26.83 26.81
N PRO A 366 5.99 27.07 27.76
CA PRO A 366 6.39 28.42 28.15
C PRO A 366 7.05 29.25 27.04
N ASP A 367 7.56 28.59 26.00
CA ASP A 367 8.19 29.21 24.83
C ASP A 367 7.17 29.65 23.76
N GLY A 368 5.88 29.48 24.01
CA GLY A 368 4.80 29.82 23.08
C GLY A 368 4.49 28.74 22.05
N THR A 369 5.15 27.58 22.13
CA THR A 369 4.82 26.41 21.32
C THR A 369 3.76 25.53 22.00
N PHE A 370 3.21 24.60 21.26
CA PHE A 370 2.14 23.71 21.69
C PHE A 370 2.53 22.27 21.38
N LYS A 371 2.01 21.34 22.19
CA LYS A 371 2.15 19.91 21.90
C LYS A 371 0.90 19.12 22.27
N LEU A 372 0.73 18.00 21.58
CA LEU A 372 -0.24 16.95 21.87
C LEU A 372 0.49 15.61 21.94
N ASP A 373 0.58 15.03 23.15
CA ASP A 373 1.08 13.66 23.36
C ASP A 373 -0.12 12.72 23.35
N THR A 374 -0.24 11.89 22.31
CA THR A 374 -1.29 10.89 22.19
C THR A 374 -0.70 9.49 22.33
N ARG A 375 -1.34 8.69 23.18
CA ARG A 375 -1.03 7.26 23.31
C ARG A 375 -2.31 6.46 23.18
N GLY A 376 -2.23 5.40 22.40
CA GLY A 376 -3.33 4.47 22.30
C GLY A 376 -2.91 3.02 22.23
N GLY A 377 -3.86 2.14 22.46
CA GLY A 377 -3.64 0.71 22.46
C GLY A 377 -4.92 -0.09 22.67
N HIS A 378 -4.92 -1.27 22.09
CA HIS A 378 -6.05 -2.18 22.14
C HIS A 378 -5.56 -3.60 21.92
N ARG A 379 -6.27 -4.58 22.47
CA ARG A 379 -5.95 -6.00 22.31
C ARG A 379 -7.21 -6.81 22.12
N LEU A 380 -7.20 -7.62 21.08
CA LEU A 380 -8.21 -8.63 20.81
C LEU A 380 -7.59 -10.02 20.91
N ARG A 381 -8.24 -10.89 21.68
CA ARG A 381 -7.99 -12.33 21.66
C ARG A 381 -9.28 -13.07 21.34
N ALA A 382 -9.20 -14.00 20.40
CA ALA A 382 -10.30 -14.89 20.07
C ALA A 382 -9.76 -16.28 19.80
N SER A 383 -10.43 -17.31 20.32
CA SER A 383 -10.13 -18.69 19.95
C SER A 383 -11.40 -19.45 19.63
N GLY A 384 -11.33 -20.33 18.65
CA GLY A 384 -12.45 -21.15 18.21
C GLY A 384 -11.96 -22.43 17.55
N TYR A 385 -12.89 -23.32 17.22
CA TYR A 385 -12.59 -24.49 16.40
C TYR A 385 -13.61 -24.66 15.26
N VAL A 386 -13.17 -25.38 14.24
CA VAL A 386 -13.98 -25.88 13.14
C VAL A 386 -13.76 -27.39 13.00
N ASP A 387 -14.84 -28.15 12.85
CA ASP A 387 -14.84 -29.60 12.62
C ASP A 387 -14.87 -29.87 11.11
N THR A 388 -13.72 -30.27 10.56
CA THR A 388 -13.53 -30.59 9.14
C THR A 388 -13.50 -32.10 8.90
N SER A 389 -13.44 -32.52 7.64
CA SER A 389 -13.22 -33.90 7.19
C SER A 389 -11.83 -34.42 7.56
N LYS A 390 -10.89 -33.52 7.88
CA LYS A 390 -9.53 -33.85 8.33
C LYS A 390 -9.43 -33.97 9.86
N GLY A 391 -10.45 -33.50 10.59
CA GLY A 391 -10.51 -33.49 12.05
C GLY A 391 -10.92 -32.11 12.58
N ARG A 392 -10.89 -31.96 13.91
CA ARG A 392 -11.09 -30.66 14.55
C ARG A 392 -9.84 -29.80 14.39
N GLU A 393 -10.02 -28.57 13.94
CA GLU A 393 -8.97 -27.55 13.79
C GLU A 393 -9.29 -26.36 14.69
N PHE A 394 -8.38 -26.02 15.60
CA PHE A 394 -8.46 -24.88 16.50
C PHE A 394 -7.66 -23.72 15.91
N THR A 395 -8.21 -22.51 15.98
CA THR A 395 -7.50 -21.28 15.66
C THR A 395 -7.61 -20.32 16.83
N SER A 396 -6.49 -19.74 17.25
CA SER A 396 -6.42 -18.66 18.22
C SER A 396 -5.72 -17.47 17.60
N ILE A 397 -6.31 -16.29 17.77
CA ILE A 397 -5.76 -15.00 17.36
C ILE A 397 -5.52 -14.16 18.61
N ASP A 398 -4.35 -13.53 18.68
CA ASP A 398 -4.00 -12.49 19.65
C ASP A 398 -3.40 -11.33 18.86
N ARG A 399 -4.13 -10.22 18.77
CA ARG A 399 -3.68 -9.01 18.08
C ARG A 399 -3.59 -7.86 19.06
N ILE A 400 -2.41 -7.26 19.12
CA ILE A 400 -2.09 -6.11 19.97
C ILE A 400 -1.73 -4.98 19.05
N VAL A 401 -2.42 -3.85 19.23
CA VAL A 401 -2.16 -2.63 18.49
C VAL A 401 -1.84 -1.50 19.45
N GLY A 402 -1.04 -0.53 19.00
CA GLY A 402 -0.65 0.62 19.80
C GLY A 402 -0.11 1.77 18.97
N ASN A 403 -0.12 2.96 19.56
CA ASN A 403 0.39 4.18 18.97
C ASN A 403 1.00 5.09 20.05
N ASP A 404 2.12 5.70 19.72
CA ASP A 404 2.68 6.87 20.39
C ASP A 404 2.81 7.99 19.34
N ASN A 405 2.13 9.11 19.52
CA ASN A 405 2.11 10.22 18.58
C ASN A 405 2.34 11.54 19.31
N LEU A 406 3.46 12.19 19.03
CA LEU A 406 3.79 13.52 19.53
C LEU A 406 3.65 14.52 18.39
N HIS A 407 2.59 15.33 18.45
CA HIS A 407 2.39 16.47 17.55
C HIS A 407 2.82 17.76 18.27
N THR A 408 3.58 18.61 17.59
CA THR A 408 4.10 19.87 18.11
C THR A 408 3.92 20.97 17.07
N TRP A 409 3.43 22.14 17.49
CA TRP A 409 3.29 23.27 16.59
C TRP A 409 3.58 24.61 17.27
N GLY A 410 4.02 25.59 16.50
CA GLY A 410 4.26 26.96 16.96
C GLY A 410 3.04 27.87 16.83
N ALA A 411 3.24 29.16 17.05
CA ALA A 411 2.24 30.18 16.72
C ALA A 411 1.92 30.12 15.21
N GLU A 412 0.63 30.27 14.87
CA GLU A 412 0.15 30.13 13.48
C GLU A 412 0.50 28.79 12.83
N GLU A 413 0.69 27.74 13.65
CA GLU A 413 1.06 26.39 13.19
C GLU A 413 2.39 26.36 12.43
N ASN A 414 3.35 27.15 12.92
CA ASN A 414 4.67 27.23 12.31
C ASN A 414 5.79 27.29 13.38
N PRO A 415 6.71 26.30 13.44
CA PRO A 415 6.70 25.04 12.67
C PRO A 415 5.49 24.17 13.03
N ASP A 416 5.14 23.21 12.18
CA ASP A 416 4.18 22.15 12.48
C ASP A 416 4.86 20.80 12.24
N GLY A 417 4.91 19.95 13.26
CA GLY A 417 5.68 18.72 13.22
C GLY A 417 5.07 17.60 14.02
N VAL A 418 5.27 16.37 13.56
CA VAL A 418 4.77 15.17 14.21
C VAL A 418 5.82 14.10 14.23
N LYS A 419 5.88 13.41 15.38
CA LYS A 419 6.64 12.20 15.59
C LYS A 419 5.69 11.10 16.02
N GLY A 420 5.29 10.29 15.06
CA GLY A 420 4.33 9.21 15.23
C GLY A 420 4.98 7.84 15.07
N GLU A 421 4.58 6.90 15.92
CA GLU A 421 4.90 5.49 15.81
C GLU A 421 3.65 4.65 16.07
N TRP A 422 3.45 3.62 15.25
CA TRP A 422 2.35 2.68 15.36
C TRP A 422 2.90 1.26 15.33
N ASN A 423 2.33 0.43 16.18
CA ASN A 423 2.70 -0.95 16.38
C ASN A 423 1.46 -1.83 16.18
N ASP A 424 1.60 -2.89 15.38
CA ASP A 424 0.54 -3.86 15.14
C ASP A 424 1.15 -5.26 15.10
N THR A 425 0.83 -6.09 16.08
CA THR A 425 1.33 -7.46 16.15
C THR A 425 0.17 -8.44 16.26
N GLN A 426 0.04 -9.31 15.27
CA GLN A 426 -0.89 -10.43 15.27
C GLN A 426 -0.13 -11.75 15.44
N THR A 427 -0.52 -12.52 16.45
CA THR A 427 -0.13 -13.91 16.61
C THR A 427 -1.31 -14.82 16.28
N THR A 428 -1.11 -15.74 15.36
CA THR A 428 -2.07 -16.78 14.98
C THR A 428 -1.51 -18.14 15.34
N THR A 429 -2.23 -18.86 16.21
CA THR A 429 -1.91 -20.25 16.57
C THR A 429 -2.95 -21.17 15.98
N ARG A 430 -2.52 -22.20 15.26
CA ARG A 430 -3.39 -23.24 14.71
C ARG A 430 -2.98 -24.61 15.23
N VAL A 431 -3.97 -25.38 15.67
CA VAL A 431 -3.79 -26.74 16.19
C VAL A 431 -4.82 -27.65 15.54
N GLY A 432 -4.40 -28.74 14.95
CA GLY A 432 -5.31 -29.69 14.32
C GLY A 432 -4.63 -31.01 14.08
N ARG A 433 -4.89 -31.64 12.94
CA ARG A 433 -4.17 -32.86 12.55
C ARG A 433 -2.77 -32.50 12.04
N GLY A 434 -1.77 -32.54 12.94
CA GLY A 434 -0.37 -32.27 12.62
C GLY A 434 0.35 -31.58 13.77
N LEU A 435 1.55 -31.05 13.48
CA LEU A 435 2.24 -30.17 14.42
C LEU A 435 1.49 -28.84 14.55
N PRO A 436 1.32 -28.31 15.77
CA PRO A 436 0.85 -26.94 15.98
C PRO A 436 1.70 -25.95 15.18
N THR A 437 1.05 -24.97 14.56
CA THR A 437 1.74 -23.88 13.88
C THR A 437 1.45 -22.55 14.54
N VAL A 438 2.48 -21.71 14.68
CA VAL A 438 2.37 -20.32 15.13
C VAL A 438 2.91 -19.43 14.02
N ALA A 439 2.12 -18.41 13.66
CA ALA A 439 2.53 -17.33 12.79
C ALA A 439 2.44 -16.00 13.56
N VAL A 440 3.51 -15.20 13.52
CA VAL A 440 3.56 -13.86 14.08
C VAL A 440 3.84 -12.89 12.95
N GLN A 441 2.95 -11.92 12.77
CA GLN A 441 3.15 -10.77 11.90
C GLN A 441 3.22 -9.54 12.79
N SER A 442 4.37 -8.89 12.83
CA SER A 442 4.59 -7.66 13.58
C SER A 442 4.95 -6.56 12.60
N GLN A 443 4.18 -5.48 12.60
CA GLN A 443 4.40 -4.27 11.83
C GLN A 443 4.69 -3.12 12.78
N ARG A 444 5.68 -2.32 12.42
CA ARG A 444 6.02 -1.10 13.12
C ARG A 444 6.33 -0.04 12.08
N PHE A 445 5.50 0.98 12.01
CA PHE A 445 5.70 2.08 11.09
C PHE A 445 5.71 3.39 11.87
N GLY A 446 6.44 4.37 11.35
CA GLY A 446 6.55 5.66 12.00
C GLY A 446 7.04 6.73 11.06
N LEU A 447 6.77 7.96 11.46
CA LEU A 447 7.21 9.15 10.76
C LEU A 447 7.67 10.20 11.78
N ASP A 448 8.72 10.93 11.44
CA ASP A 448 9.27 12.08 12.18
C ASP A 448 9.47 13.18 11.13
N GLY A 449 8.51 14.10 11.08
CA GLY A 449 8.42 15.11 10.04
C GLY A 449 8.06 16.48 10.59
N SER A 450 8.53 17.53 9.92
CA SER A 450 8.24 18.92 10.24
C SER A 450 8.08 19.72 8.96
N ILE A 451 7.11 20.63 8.94
CA ILE A 451 6.97 21.67 7.94
C ILE A 451 7.12 23.04 8.61
N SER A 452 7.77 23.98 7.92
CA SER A 452 7.95 25.34 8.42
C SER A 452 7.91 26.35 7.29
N VAL A 453 7.38 27.53 7.58
CA VAL A 453 7.45 28.72 6.74
C VAL A 453 8.51 29.64 7.31
N VAL A 454 9.66 29.74 6.65
CA VAL A 454 10.80 30.54 7.13
C VAL A 454 10.99 31.80 6.30
N PRO A 455 11.27 32.97 6.91
CA PRO A 455 11.61 34.18 6.15
C PRO A 455 12.87 33.98 5.30
N SER A 456 12.84 34.46 4.05
CA SER A 456 13.98 34.40 3.13
C SER A 456 14.02 35.69 2.30
N GLY A 457 14.78 36.68 2.78
CA GLY A 457 14.86 37.99 2.16
C GLY A 457 13.49 38.69 2.11
N ASN A 458 12.96 38.86 0.90
CA ASN A 458 11.65 39.48 0.62
C ASN A 458 10.51 38.48 0.40
N TYR A 459 10.76 37.18 0.53
CA TYR A 459 9.75 36.13 0.40
C TYR A 459 9.82 35.16 1.60
N GLN A 460 8.95 34.14 1.59
CA GLN A 460 8.97 33.06 2.57
C GLN A 460 9.40 31.76 1.87
N ARG A 461 10.03 30.85 2.58
CA ARG A 461 10.36 29.52 2.07
C ARG A 461 9.63 28.48 2.90
N ILE A 462 8.90 27.59 2.24
CA ILE A 462 8.41 26.36 2.88
C ILE A 462 9.59 25.40 2.93
N VAL A 463 9.83 24.81 4.09
CA VAL A 463 10.84 23.77 4.32
C VAL A 463 10.16 22.59 4.98
N THR A 464 10.34 21.40 4.44
CA THR A 464 9.81 20.16 5.00
C THR A 464 10.96 19.19 5.19
N THR A 465 11.09 18.64 6.40
CA THR A 465 11.95 17.49 6.68
C THR A 465 11.09 16.28 6.98
N MET A 466 11.57 15.10 6.58
CA MET A 466 10.82 13.87 6.74
C MET A 466 11.74 12.69 6.97
N LYS A 467 11.40 11.87 7.98
CA LYS A 467 11.93 10.52 8.16
C LYS A 467 10.77 9.56 8.30
N ILE A 468 10.73 8.49 7.50
CA ILE A 468 9.72 7.44 7.57
C ILE A 468 10.43 6.12 7.76
N PHE A 469 9.85 5.23 8.57
CA PHE A 469 10.20 3.82 8.57
C PHE A 469 8.95 2.96 8.52
N ASP A 470 9.07 1.84 7.82
CA ASP A 470 8.07 0.77 7.73
C ASP A 470 8.79 -0.56 7.91
N GLU A 471 8.65 -1.12 9.11
CA GLU A 471 9.29 -2.34 9.55
C GLU A 471 8.25 -3.46 9.66
N ALA A 472 8.63 -4.64 9.19
CA ALA A 472 7.80 -5.83 9.31
C ALA A 472 8.64 -7.04 9.69
N ASN A 473 8.22 -7.78 10.71
CA ASN A 473 8.78 -9.07 11.07
C ASN A 473 7.72 -10.15 10.85
N ALA A 474 8.06 -11.16 10.05
CA ALA A 474 7.24 -12.33 9.80
C ALA A 474 7.94 -13.57 10.35
N LEU A 475 7.31 -14.23 11.32
CA LEU A 475 7.74 -15.51 11.86
C LEU A 475 6.65 -16.54 11.61
N GLN A 476 7.01 -17.73 11.16
CA GLN A 476 6.10 -18.85 11.01
C GLN A 476 6.83 -20.16 11.29
N THR A 477 6.34 -20.94 12.24
CA THR A 477 6.85 -22.31 12.47
C THR A 477 6.56 -23.20 11.25
N PRO A 478 7.42 -24.17 10.92
CA PRO A 478 7.14 -25.08 9.82
C PRO A 478 5.87 -25.90 10.07
N GLY A 479 5.10 -26.12 9.01
CA GLY A 479 3.87 -26.92 9.00
C GLY A 479 3.84 -27.88 7.82
N LEU A 480 2.75 -28.63 7.67
CA LEU A 480 2.60 -29.55 6.54
C LEU A 480 2.60 -28.75 5.22
N GLY A 481 3.67 -28.90 4.43
CA GLY A 481 3.83 -28.18 3.15
C GLY A 481 4.16 -26.69 3.28
N GLN A 482 4.37 -26.19 4.50
CA GLN A 482 4.66 -24.79 4.79
C GLN A 482 6.06 -24.67 5.41
N PRO A 483 7.02 -23.97 4.78
CA PRO A 483 8.36 -23.84 5.32
C PRO A 483 8.37 -22.97 6.59
N LEU A 484 9.48 -23.04 7.34
CA LEU A 484 9.79 -22.03 8.35
C LEU A 484 9.91 -20.67 7.66
N VAL A 485 9.27 -19.64 8.23
CA VAL A 485 9.50 -18.25 7.85
C VAL A 485 10.13 -17.53 9.04
N ALA A 486 11.23 -16.85 8.81
CA ALA A 486 11.77 -15.84 9.69
C ALA A 486 12.36 -14.74 8.81
N GLN A 487 11.59 -13.68 8.60
CA GLN A 487 11.92 -12.59 7.70
C GLN A 487 11.77 -11.26 8.44
N ALA A 488 12.80 -10.41 8.36
CA ALA A 488 12.77 -9.04 8.84
C ALA A 488 12.90 -8.09 7.65
N THR A 489 11.98 -7.14 7.54
CA THR A 489 11.93 -6.12 6.49
C THR A 489 11.96 -4.75 7.14
N ARG A 490 12.70 -3.82 6.52
CA ARG A 490 12.75 -2.40 6.86
C ARG A 490 12.83 -1.57 5.60
N ASN A 491 11.80 -0.79 5.35
CA ASN A 491 11.80 0.30 4.39
C ASN A 491 11.99 1.60 5.15
N SER A 492 12.92 2.46 4.71
CA SER A 492 13.14 3.76 5.32
C SER A 492 13.28 4.84 4.27
N PHE A 493 12.72 5.99 4.55
CA PHE A 493 12.83 7.19 3.75
C PHE A 493 13.38 8.33 4.63
N GLU A 494 14.27 9.14 4.08
CA GLU A 494 14.71 10.39 4.69
C GLU A 494 14.84 11.45 3.60
N GLY A 495 14.34 12.65 3.84
CA GLY A 495 14.45 13.72 2.87
C GLY A 495 14.17 15.09 3.46
N GLU A 496 14.62 16.11 2.73
CA GLU A 496 14.32 17.51 2.96
C GLU A 496 14.02 18.15 1.62
N ALA A 497 13.00 19.00 1.57
CA ALA A 497 12.76 19.84 0.43
C ALA A 497 12.31 21.23 0.87
N GLY A 498 12.44 22.20 -0.01
CA GLY A 498 11.84 23.50 0.19
C GLY A 498 11.60 24.26 -1.10
N TRP A 499 10.72 25.24 -1.03
CA TRP A 499 10.34 26.05 -2.18
C TRP A 499 9.91 27.45 -1.78
N ASN A 500 10.07 28.40 -2.70
CA ASN A 500 9.74 29.81 -2.44
C ASN A 500 8.21 30.01 -2.42
N TYR A 501 7.70 30.40 -1.26
CA TYR A 501 6.30 30.66 -0.96
C TYR A 501 5.96 32.16 -1.04
N GLY A 502 4.70 32.46 -1.35
CA GLY A 502 4.22 33.84 -1.47
C GLY A 502 4.69 34.59 -2.72
N VAL A 503 5.32 33.91 -3.67
CA VAL A 503 5.86 34.49 -4.91
C VAL A 503 5.10 34.02 -6.16
N PRO A 504 5.17 34.77 -7.29
CA PRO A 504 4.65 34.33 -8.59
C PRO A 504 5.16 32.95 -9.00
N ARG A 505 4.38 32.20 -9.78
CA ARG A 505 4.74 30.82 -10.21
C ARG A 505 6.17 30.69 -10.79
N PRO A 506 6.66 31.61 -11.65
CA PRO A 506 8.03 31.51 -12.19
C PRO A 506 9.14 31.65 -11.13
N GLU A 507 8.84 32.23 -9.97
CA GLU A 507 9.79 32.49 -8.88
C GLU A 507 9.73 31.41 -7.79
N ARG A 508 8.88 30.37 -7.96
CA ARG A 508 8.74 29.24 -7.02
C ARG A 508 9.87 28.23 -7.16
N HIS A 509 11.10 28.73 -7.07
CA HIS A 509 12.33 27.94 -7.07
C HIS A 509 12.29 26.94 -5.91
N ALA A 510 12.69 25.69 -6.19
CA ALA A 510 12.57 24.58 -5.26
C ALA A 510 13.84 23.74 -5.24
N THR A 511 14.20 23.26 -4.05
CA THR A 511 15.27 22.27 -3.88
C THR A 511 14.73 21.10 -3.08
N GLY A 512 15.29 19.92 -3.28
CA GLY A 512 14.95 18.76 -2.48
C GLY A 512 15.89 17.61 -2.71
N HIS A 513 16.13 16.85 -1.65
CA HIS A 513 16.86 15.60 -1.70
C HIS A 513 16.13 14.58 -0.85
N SER A 514 16.11 13.34 -1.33
CA SER A 514 15.51 12.24 -0.59
C SER A 514 16.25 10.94 -0.86
N THR A 515 16.23 10.05 0.11
CA THR A 515 16.82 8.72 0.04
C THR A 515 15.80 7.72 0.57
N GLN A 516 15.56 6.66 -0.19
CA GLN A 516 14.82 5.50 0.27
C GLN A 516 15.75 4.29 0.31
N ARG A 517 15.64 3.46 1.35
CA ARG A 517 16.33 2.18 1.46
C ARG A 517 15.38 1.10 1.94
N HIS A 518 15.21 0.07 1.11
CA HIS A 518 14.43 -1.11 1.44
C HIS A 518 15.39 -2.28 1.70
N ARG A 519 15.27 -2.89 2.88
CA ARG A 519 16.03 -4.07 3.27
C ARG A 519 15.10 -5.19 3.70
N SER A 520 15.39 -6.41 3.29
CA SER A 520 14.75 -7.60 3.79
C SER A 520 15.79 -8.71 3.95
N VAL A 521 15.82 -9.38 5.10
CA VAL A 521 16.75 -10.47 5.38
C VAL A 521 16.07 -11.58 6.17
N GLY A 522 16.36 -12.82 5.80
CA GLY A 522 15.84 -13.97 6.51
C GLY A 522 15.81 -15.25 5.68
N THR A 523 14.88 -16.13 6.04
CA THR A 523 14.68 -17.43 5.38
C THR A 523 14.31 -17.32 3.90
N GLN A 524 13.81 -16.16 3.46
CA GLN A 524 13.45 -15.91 2.06
C GLN A 524 14.57 -15.24 1.26
N GLY A 525 15.77 -15.13 1.86
CA GLY A 525 16.93 -14.53 1.23
C GLY A 525 17.18 -13.10 1.69
N CYS A 526 17.98 -12.39 0.90
CA CYS A 526 18.43 -11.02 1.16
C CYS A 526 17.99 -10.12 0.01
N TYR A 527 17.44 -8.96 0.36
CA TYR A 527 17.20 -7.83 -0.52
C TYR A 527 17.68 -6.55 0.18
N ASP A 528 18.45 -5.72 -0.51
CA ASP A 528 18.91 -4.41 0.01
C ASP A 528 19.12 -3.49 -1.18
N HIS A 529 18.17 -2.58 -1.37
CA HIS A 529 18.16 -1.57 -2.42
C HIS A 529 18.09 -0.19 -1.77
N GLU A 530 18.97 0.71 -2.21
CA GLU A 530 19.03 2.10 -1.79
C GLU A 530 19.01 2.98 -3.02
N ILE A 531 18.07 3.93 -3.05
CA ILE A 531 17.91 4.92 -4.09
C ILE A 531 17.91 6.32 -3.47
N ALA A 532 18.60 7.27 -4.10
CA ALA A 532 18.62 8.66 -3.66
C ALA A 532 18.50 9.61 -4.85
N GLN A 533 17.81 10.73 -4.63
CA GLN A 533 17.60 11.78 -5.61
C GLN A 533 18.08 13.12 -5.07
N GLU A 534 18.47 14.00 -5.98
CA GLU A 534 18.73 15.40 -5.71
C GLU A 534 18.11 16.24 -6.83
N ASN A 535 17.26 17.19 -6.45
CA ASN A 535 16.60 18.16 -7.31
C ASN A 535 15.94 17.56 -8.56
N GLY A 536 15.32 16.38 -8.40
CA GLY A 536 14.57 15.73 -9.46
C GLY A 536 15.35 14.65 -10.22
N PHE A 537 16.61 14.38 -9.88
CA PHE A 537 17.43 13.39 -10.60
C PHE A 537 18.03 12.36 -9.64
N ILE A 538 17.98 11.08 -10.03
CA ILE A 538 18.58 10.01 -9.25
C ILE A 538 20.10 10.14 -9.25
N GLN A 539 20.67 10.26 -8.05
CA GLN A 539 22.12 10.33 -7.80
C GLN A 539 22.70 8.98 -7.37
N LEU A 540 21.87 8.10 -6.81
CA LEU A 540 22.25 6.77 -6.35
C LEU A 540 21.14 5.78 -6.64
N ASP A 541 21.49 4.64 -7.22
CA ASP A 541 20.63 3.47 -7.39
C ASP A 541 21.52 2.24 -7.17
N ARG A 542 21.42 1.62 -5.98
CA ARG A 542 22.39 0.61 -5.53
C ARG A 542 21.72 -0.56 -4.85
N TYR A 543 21.98 -1.75 -5.40
CA TYR A 543 21.69 -3.03 -4.77
C TYR A 543 22.91 -3.59 -4.04
N ARG A 544 22.73 -4.08 -2.82
CA ARG A 544 23.75 -4.85 -2.08
C ARG A 544 23.47 -6.36 -2.10
N CYS A 545 22.20 -6.74 -2.26
CA CYS A 545 21.75 -8.11 -2.47
C CYS A 545 20.34 -8.09 -3.08
N GLY A 546 19.93 -9.17 -3.75
CA GLY A 546 18.55 -9.34 -4.25
C GLY A 546 18.15 -8.43 -5.43
N GLY A 547 19.10 -7.77 -6.08
CA GLY A 547 18.82 -6.94 -7.26
C GLY A 547 18.37 -7.74 -8.49
N PRO A 548 17.80 -7.07 -9.49
CA PRO A 548 17.45 -7.68 -10.77
C PRO A 548 18.70 -8.31 -11.39
N ARG A 549 18.55 -9.54 -11.91
CA ARG A 549 19.61 -10.27 -12.62
C ARG A 549 19.60 -9.96 -14.10
#